data_AF-A0A0F4PSL6-F1
#
_entry.id   AF-A0A0F4PSL6-F1
#
_cell.length_a   1.000
_cell.length_b   1.000
_cell.length_c   1.000
_cell.angle_alpha   90.00
_cell.angle_beta   90.00
_cell.angle_gamma   90.00
#
_symmetry.space_group_name_H-M   'P 1'
#
loop_
_entity.id
_entity.type
_entity.pdbx_description
1 polymer ?
#
loop_
_entity_poly.entity_id
_entity_poly.type
_entity_poly.pdbx_seq_one_letter_code
_entity_poly.pdbx_strand_id
1 'polypeptide(L)'
;MDYSSYSIPELQESLSNIDKHAYPDRYQKLLNELEVRKEEVEQYQQNEEDKFYITVHSRLNILAWLQIITCIGFLYVGVASLFEQVTLLNVAILLAASILNGLAGYLLLKRKKSGFHLSLFNQVAQLLSLNLGFIYYSYSGLGYLAVVLQDGISLKASLFDPSLHLLWGSHLGFGVGLDLVSLFFVGLLSSCKNEQDTWKK
;
A
#
# COMPACT_ATOMS: atom_id res chain seq x y z
N MET A 1 27.90 35.62 0.42
CA MET A 1 26.68 34.83 0.56
C MET A 1 26.14 35.13 1.94
N ASP A 2 24.87 35.49 1.99
CA ASP A 2 24.13 35.78 3.20
C ASP A 2 23.09 34.67 3.36
N TYR A 3 23.20 33.90 4.45
CA TYR A 3 22.32 32.76 4.73
C TYR A 3 21.11 33.15 5.58
N SER A 4 21.08 34.39 6.09
CA SER A 4 19.98 34.87 6.96
C SER A 4 18.63 34.95 6.23
N SER A 5 18.65 35.12 4.90
CA SER A 5 17.45 35.13 4.07
C SER A 5 16.95 33.74 3.66
N TYR A 6 17.68 32.68 4.02
CA TYR A 6 17.37 31.32 3.58
C TYR A 6 16.32 30.73 4.51
N SER A 7 15.39 29.98 3.92
CA SER A 7 14.50 29.09 4.67
C SER A 7 15.28 27.87 5.20
N ILE A 8 14.76 27.20 6.24
CA ILE A 8 15.38 25.99 6.79
C ILE A 8 15.66 24.90 5.71
N PRO A 9 14.74 24.63 4.76
CA PRO A 9 15.02 23.70 3.66
C PRO A 9 16.22 24.12 2.80
N GLU A 10 16.31 25.40 2.45
CA GLU A 10 17.41 25.93 1.62
C GLU A 10 18.75 25.89 2.37
N LEU A 11 18.74 26.06 3.70
CA LEU A 11 19.93 25.87 4.54
C LEU A 11 20.39 24.40 4.56
N GLN A 12 19.44 23.45 4.69
CA GLN A 12 19.74 22.02 4.66
C GLN A 12 20.23 21.55 3.28
N GLU A 13 19.62 22.03 2.20
CA GLU A 13 20.05 21.78 0.83
C GLU A 13 21.43 22.38 0.54
N SER A 14 21.69 23.59 1.07
CA SER A 14 23.03 24.19 0.97
C SER A 14 24.06 23.37 1.74
N LEU A 15 23.70 22.80 2.89
CA LEU A 15 24.60 21.99 3.71
C LEU A 15 24.98 20.67 3.05
N SER A 16 24.03 20.03 2.35
CA SER A 16 24.28 18.76 1.65
C SER A 16 25.09 18.92 0.37
N ASN A 17 25.03 20.08 -0.28
CA ASN A 17 25.64 20.32 -1.60
C ASN A 17 26.93 21.14 -1.57
N ILE A 18 27.25 21.82 -0.47
CA ILE A 18 28.44 22.68 -0.41
C ILE A 18 29.74 21.87 -0.35
N ASP A 19 30.68 22.21 -1.23
CA ASP A 19 32.04 21.68 -1.16
C ASP A 19 32.82 22.39 -0.03
N LYS A 20 32.94 21.67 1.10
CA LYS A 20 33.66 22.12 2.31
C LYS A 20 35.14 22.40 2.09
N HIS A 21 35.76 21.80 1.07
CA HIS A 21 37.19 21.98 0.78
C HIS A 21 37.43 23.13 -0.20
N ALA A 22 36.54 23.32 -1.16
CA ALA A 22 36.62 24.44 -2.10
C ALA A 22 36.15 25.77 -1.50
N TYR A 23 35.20 25.74 -0.55
CA TYR A 23 34.58 26.96 0.02
C TYR A 23 34.47 26.95 1.57
N PRO A 24 35.59 26.88 2.31
CA PRO A 24 35.58 26.76 3.77
C PRO A 24 34.91 27.95 4.47
N ASP A 25 35.13 29.18 4.01
CA ASP A 25 34.53 30.39 4.62
C ASP A 25 33.00 30.43 4.47
N ARG A 26 32.47 29.91 3.35
CA ARG A 26 31.02 29.84 3.11
C ARG A 26 30.40 28.72 3.96
N TYR A 27 31.08 27.60 4.05
CA TYR A 27 30.68 26.49 4.92
C TYR A 27 30.59 26.91 6.38
N GLN A 28 31.59 27.64 6.90
CA GLN A 28 31.57 28.13 8.28
C GLN A 28 30.41 29.10 8.54
N LYS A 29 30.11 29.98 7.58
CA LYS A 29 28.95 30.90 7.70
C LYS A 29 27.62 30.16 7.71
N LEU A 30 27.49 29.09 6.92
CA LEU A 30 26.30 28.25 6.92
C LEU A 30 26.11 27.51 8.25
N LEU A 31 27.19 26.95 8.82
CA LEU A 31 27.14 26.30 10.13
C LEU A 31 26.76 27.27 11.24
N ASN A 32 27.30 28.48 11.21
CA ASN A 32 26.96 29.51 12.19
C ASN A 32 25.48 29.91 12.09
N GLU A 33 24.93 30.04 10.88
CA GLU A 33 23.50 30.35 10.68
C GLU A 33 22.60 29.22 11.20
N LEU A 34 22.96 27.97 10.94
CA LEU A 34 22.25 26.79 11.47
C LEU A 34 22.30 26.72 13.00
N GLU A 35 23.41 27.10 13.62
CA GLU A 35 23.54 27.14 15.08
C GLU A 35 22.72 28.29 15.69
N VAL A 36 22.72 29.47 15.06
CA VAL A 36 21.90 30.62 15.49
C VAL A 36 20.42 30.28 15.44
N ARG A 37 19.97 29.52 14.42
CA ARG A 37 18.58 29.12 14.21
C ARG A 37 18.30 27.69 14.64
N LYS A 38 19.10 27.15 15.57
CA LYS A 38 19.00 25.75 16.01
C LYS A 38 17.60 25.33 16.42
N GLU A 39 16.89 26.16 17.19
CA GLU A 39 15.52 25.87 17.62
C GLU A 39 14.54 25.78 16.44
N GLU A 40 14.69 26.65 15.42
CA GLU A 40 13.87 26.60 14.21
C GLU A 40 14.18 25.36 13.36
N VAL A 41 15.45 24.94 13.31
CA VAL A 41 15.88 23.72 12.62
C VAL A 41 15.29 22.49 13.31
N GLU A 42 15.36 22.42 14.64
CA GLU A 42 14.79 21.33 15.44
C GLU A 42 13.26 21.27 15.29
N GLN A 43 12.56 22.42 15.34
CA GLN A 43 11.12 22.49 15.11
C GLN A 43 10.74 22.08 13.68
N TYR A 44 11.52 22.49 12.67
CA TYR A 44 11.27 22.09 11.30
C TYR A 44 11.43 20.57 11.12
N GLN A 45 12.49 19.99 11.71
CA GLN A 45 12.72 18.54 11.69
C GLN A 45 11.58 17.78 12.38
N GLN A 46 11.16 18.21 13.58
CA GLN A 46 10.01 17.62 14.28
C GLN A 46 8.72 17.72 13.46
N ASN A 47 8.46 18.88 12.85
CA ASN A 47 7.26 19.06 12.01
C ASN A 47 7.29 18.17 10.76
N GLU A 48 8.44 17.94 10.15
CA GLU A 48 8.57 17.03 9.01
C GLU A 48 8.37 15.56 9.43
N GLU A 49 8.94 15.14 10.56
CA GLU A 49 8.71 13.83 11.16
C GLU A 49 7.24 13.61 11.50
N ASP A 50 6.59 14.60 12.12
CA ASP A 50 5.16 14.55 12.46
C ASP A 50 4.27 14.48 11.23
N LYS A 51 4.52 15.31 10.20
CA LYS A 51 3.77 15.26 8.94
C LYS A 51 3.91 13.91 8.26
N PHE A 52 5.12 13.37 8.24
CA PHE A 52 5.40 12.07 7.67
C PHE A 52 4.65 10.97 8.44
N TYR A 53 4.76 10.96 9.77
CA TYR A 53 4.05 10.02 10.66
C TYR A 53 2.53 10.09 10.47
N ILE A 54 1.95 11.29 10.46
CA ILE A 54 0.50 11.50 10.23
C ILE A 54 0.10 10.94 8.86
N THR A 55 0.89 11.21 7.83
CA THR A 55 0.63 10.76 6.46
C THR A 55 0.65 9.24 6.35
N VAL A 56 1.68 8.59 6.89
CA VAL A 56 1.81 7.13 6.90
C VAL A 56 0.69 6.49 7.73
N HIS A 57 0.42 7.02 8.91
CA HIS A 57 -0.64 6.52 9.78
C HIS A 57 -2.01 6.59 9.11
N SER A 58 -2.32 7.71 8.45
CA SER A 58 -3.56 7.92 7.69
C SER A 58 -3.68 6.93 6.54
N ARG A 59 -2.63 6.79 5.74
CA ARG A 59 -2.55 5.85 4.60
C ARG A 59 -2.79 4.40 5.01
N LEU A 60 -2.14 3.95 6.08
CA LEU A 60 -2.32 2.59 6.60
C LEU A 60 -3.73 2.39 7.18
N ASN A 61 -4.31 3.41 7.81
CA ASN A 61 -5.69 3.33 8.31
C ASN A 61 -6.69 3.18 7.16
N ILE A 62 -6.50 3.90 6.06
CA ILE A 62 -7.33 3.78 4.86
C ILE A 62 -7.28 2.34 4.32
N LEU A 63 -6.08 1.78 4.15
CA LEU A 63 -5.92 0.39 3.72
C LEU A 63 -6.60 -0.59 4.69
N ALA A 64 -6.45 -0.38 6.00
CA ALA A 64 -7.05 -1.24 7.02
C ALA A 64 -8.59 -1.26 6.90
N TRP A 65 -9.20 -0.08 6.75
CA TRP A 65 -10.65 0.05 6.57
C TRP A 65 -11.13 -0.53 5.25
N LEU A 66 -10.40 -0.33 4.15
CA LEU A 66 -10.73 -0.95 2.88
C LEU A 66 -10.73 -2.49 2.96
N GLN A 67 -9.77 -3.07 3.70
CA GLN A 67 -9.75 -4.52 3.95
C GLN A 67 -10.93 -4.97 4.82
N ILE A 68 -11.33 -4.19 5.83
CA ILE A 68 -12.52 -4.48 6.64
C ILE A 68 -13.80 -4.41 5.80
N ILE A 69 -13.94 -3.39 4.94
CA ILE A 69 -15.08 -3.27 4.01
C ILE A 69 -15.10 -4.44 3.03
N THR A 70 -13.94 -4.83 2.50
CA THR A 70 -13.79 -6.00 1.62
C THR A 70 -14.23 -7.28 2.34
N CYS A 71 -13.89 -7.45 3.61
CA CYS A 71 -14.37 -8.57 4.43
C CYS A 71 -15.90 -8.62 4.48
N ILE A 72 -16.55 -7.48 4.74
CA ILE A 72 -18.02 -7.35 4.74
C ILE A 72 -18.59 -7.67 3.36
N GLY A 73 -17.96 -7.17 2.29
CA GLY A 73 -18.33 -7.46 0.91
C GLY A 73 -18.31 -8.96 0.60
N PHE A 74 -17.25 -9.67 0.99
CA PHE A 74 -17.17 -11.13 0.83
C PHE A 74 -18.22 -11.88 1.64
N LEU A 75 -18.56 -11.43 2.86
CA LEU A 75 -19.65 -12.03 3.63
C LEU A 75 -21.00 -11.84 2.91
N TYR A 76 -21.25 -10.64 2.38
CA TYR A 76 -22.47 -10.36 1.62
C TYR A 76 -22.59 -11.25 0.38
N VAL A 77 -21.54 -11.29 -0.46
CA VAL A 77 -21.50 -12.15 -1.66
C VAL A 77 -21.64 -13.63 -1.29
N GLY A 78 -20.99 -14.06 -0.20
CA GLY A 78 -21.10 -15.43 0.30
C GLY A 78 -22.52 -15.80 0.71
N VAL A 79 -23.22 -14.92 1.43
CA VAL A 79 -24.63 -15.13 1.83
C VAL A 79 -25.54 -15.12 0.61
N ALA A 80 -25.37 -14.17 -0.31
CA ALA A 80 -26.17 -14.11 -1.55
C ALA A 80 -26.02 -15.40 -2.38
N SER A 81 -24.79 -15.93 -2.46
CA SER A 81 -24.48 -17.17 -3.19
C SER A 81 -25.17 -18.42 -2.64
N LEU A 82 -25.53 -18.46 -1.35
CA LEU A 82 -26.27 -19.58 -0.77
C LEU A 82 -27.67 -19.76 -1.37
N PHE A 83 -28.24 -18.70 -1.96
CA PHE A 83 -29.55 -18.73 -2.59
C PHE A 83 -29.50 -19.18 -4.07
N GLU A 84 -28.31 -19.27 -4.68
CA GLU A 84 -28.14 -19.50 -6.12
C GLU A 84 -27.56 -20.89 -6.50
N GLN A 85 -27.73 -21.91 -5.64
CA GLN A 85 -27.20 -23.28 -5.87
C GLN A 85 -25.67 -23.33 -6.11
N VAL A 86 -24.93 -22.45 -5.43
CA VAL A 86 -23.47 -22.39 -5.55
C VAL A 86 -22.81 -23.56 -4.79
N THR A 87 -21.67 -24.04 -5.28
CA THR A 87 -20.93 -25.15 -4.65
C THR A 87 -20.40 -24.78 -3.26
N LEU A 88 -20.36 -25.75 -2.34
CA LEU A 88 -19.77 -25.57 -0.99
C LEU A 88 -18.32 -25.06 -1.04
N LEU A 89 -17.58 -25.45 -2.09
CA LEU A 89 -16.21 -25.02 -2.31
C LEU A 89 -16.12 -23.50 -2.50
N ASN A 90 -17.00 -22.92 -3.33
CA ASN A 90 -17.00 -21.47 -3.56
C ASN A 90 -17.34 -20.70 -2.28
N VAL A 91 -18.31 -21.19 -1.49
CA VAL A 91 -18.64 -20.58 -0.18
C VAL A 91 -17.44 -20.62 0.76
N ALA A 92 -16.73 -21.76 0.83
CA ALA A 92 -15.53 -21.88 1.66
C ALA A 92 -14.41 -20.92 1.22
N ILE A 93 -14.21 -20.76 -0.09
CA ILE A 93 -13.23 -19.83 -0.66
C ILE A 93 -13.58 -18.38 -0.32
N LEU A 94 -14.84 -17.97 -0.46
CA LEU A 94 -15.29 -16.62 -0.10
C LEU A 94 -15.16 -16.34 1.41
N LEU A 95 -15.49 -17.33 2.26
CA LEU A 95 -15.28 -17.22 3.71
C LEU A 95 -13.80 -17.10 4.07
N ALA A 96 -12.92 -17.87 3.43
CA ALA A 96 -11.48 -17.75 3.64
C ALA A 96 -10.96 -16.35 3.23
N ALA A 97 -11.42 -15.83 2.08
CA ALA A 97 -11.09 -14.48 1.64
C ALA A 97 -11.60 -13.41 2.61
N SER A 98 -12.83 -13.57 3.13
CA SER A 98 -13.40 -12.69 4.15
C SER A 98 -12.56 -12.66 5.42
N ILE A 99 -12.23 -13.83 5.97
CA ILE A 99 -11.39 -13.96 7.17
C ILE A 99 -10.01 -13.33 6.94
N LEU A 100 -9.38 -13.60 5.80
CA LEU A 100 -8.08 -13.03 5.44
C LEU A 100 -8.12 -11.49 5.46
N ASN A 101 -9.13 -10.88 4.81
CA ASN A 101 -9.27 -9.43 4.76
C ASN A 101 -9.62 -8.83 6.13
N GLY A 102 -10.50 -9.49 6.88
CA GLY A 102 -10.89 -9.05 8.22
C GLY A 102 -9.71 -9.07 9.19
N LEU A 103 -8.94 -10.16 9.22
CA LEU A 103 -7.76 -10.29 10.06
C LEU A 103 -6.66 -9.31 9.64
N ALA A 104 -6.40 -9.17 8.33
CA ALA A 104 -5.42 -8.23 7.82
C ALA A 104 -5.76 -6.80 8.25
N GLY A 105 -6.99 -6.33 7.97
CA GLY A 105 -7.43 -4.99 8.35
C GLY A 105 -7.44 -4.76 9.86
N TYR A 106 -7.95 -5.71 10.64
CA TYR A 106 -7.98 -5.60 12.10
C TYR A 106 -6.57 -5.50 12.70
N LEU A 107 -5.64 -6.38 12.29
CA LEU A 107 -4.27 -6.37 12.80
C LEU A 107 -3.50 -5.13 12.35
N LEU A 108 -3.79 -4.61 11.15
CA LEU A 108 -3.22 -3.36 10.64
C LEU A 108 -3.70 -2.14 11.44
N LEU A 109 -4.99 -2.08 11.82
CA LEU A 109 -5.52 -1.08 12.75
C LEU A 109 -4.89 -1.18 14.14
N LYS A 110 -4.62 -2.40 14.62
CA LYS A 110 -3.92 -2.63 15.89
C LYS A 110 -2.40 -2.40 15.81
N ARG A 111 -1.88 -2.03 14.63
CA ARG A 111 -0.45 -1.79 14.39
C ARG A 111 0.44 -2.97 14.78
N LYS A 112 -0.04 -4.20 14.57
CA LYS A 112 0.75 -5.41 14.82
C LYS A 112 1.59 -5.76 13.60
N LYS A 113 2.83 -6.22 13.81
CA LYS A 113 3.71 -6.69 12.72
C LYS A 113 3.06 -7.78 11.86
N SER A 114 2.28 -8.68 12.47
CA SER A 114 1.52 -9.69 11.72
C SER A 114 0.49 -9.08 10.78
N GLY A 115 -0.11 -7.93 11.12
CA GLY A 115 -1.03 -7.21 10.24
C GLY A 115 -0.35 -6.70 8.98
N PHE A 116 0.86 -6.14 9.12
CA PHE A 116 1.66 -5.72 7.96
C PHE A 116 1.89 -6.88 6.98
N HIS A 117 2.40 -8.01 7.48
CA HIS A 117 2.69 -9.17 6.65
C HIS A 117 1.43 -9.76 6.02
N LEU A 118 0.33 -9.83 6.78
CA LEU A 118 -0.92 -10.38 6.28
C LEU A 118 -1.56 -9.48 5.23
N SER A 119 -1.56 -8.16 5.43
CA SER A 119 -2.01 -7.20 4.42
C SER A 119 -1.14 -7.25 3.18
N LEU A 120 0.20 -7.35 3.31
CA LEU A 120 1.09 -7.47 2.15
C LEU A 120 0.81 -8.74 1.36
N PHE A 121 0.71 -9.88 2.03
CA PHE A 121 0.34 -11.15 1.41
C PHE A 121 -1.00 -11.04 0.68
N ASN A 122 -2.01 -10.46 1.34
CA ASN A 122 -3.34 -10.28 0.77
C ASN A 122 -3.32 -9.41 -0.50
N GLN A 123 -2.56 -8.30 -0.51
CA GLN A 123 -2.43 -7.46 -1.70
C GLN A 123 -1.64 -8.14 -2.83
N VAL A 124 -0.59 -8.91 -2.49
CA VAL A 124 0.16 -9.68 -3.49
C VAL A 124 -0.72 -10.76 -4.13
N ALA A 125 -1.59 -11.40 -3.36
CA ALA A 125 -2.55 -12.38 -3.90
C ALA A 125 -3.53 -11.72 -4.89
N GLN A 126 -3.97 -10.48 -4.64
CA GLN A 126 -4.86 -9.74 -5.54
C GLN A 126 -4.13 -9.16 -6.77
N LEU A 127 -2.81 -9.05 -6.72
CA LEU A 127 -2.01 -8.39 -7.75
C LEU A 127 -2.11 -9.05 -9.12
N LEU A 128 -2.22 -10.39 -9.17
CA LEU A 128 -2.17 -11.15 -10.41
C LEU A 128 -3.46 -11.94 -10.63
N SER A 129 -4.04 -11.77 -11.82
CA SER A 129 -5.04 -12.69 -12.36
C SER A 129 -4.37 -13.55 -13.43
N LEU A 130 -4.55 -14.86 -13.39
CA LEU A 130 -3.90 -15.80 -14.30
C LEU A 130 -4.95 -16.67 -14.99
N ASN A 131 -4.84 -16.79 -16.30
CA ASN A 131 -5.59 -17.74 -17.10
C ASN A 131 -4.60 -18.55 -17.96
N LEU A 132 -4.39 -19.82 -17.62
CA LEU A 132 -3.33 -20.65 -18.20
C LEU A 132 -3.80 -21.65 -19.24
N GLY A 133 -5.03 -21.56 -19.76
CA GLY A 133 -5.58 -22.61 -20.63
C GLY A 133 -6.50 -23.59 -19.90
N PHE A 134 -6.09 -23.94 -18.67
CA PHE A 134 -6.68 -25.01 -17.86
C PHE A 134 -6.98 -24.61 -16.41
N ILE A 135 -6.40 -23.51 -15.94
CA ILE A 135 -6.64 -22.90 -14.63
C ILE A 135 -6.93 -21.42 -14.84
N TYR A 136 -8.00 -20.93 -14.24
CA TYR A 136 -8.29 -19.51 -14.11
C TYR A 136 -8.29 -19.12 -12.62
N TYR A 137 -7.44 -18.16 -12.29
CA TYR A 137 -7.34 -17.52 -11.00
C TYR A 137 -7.56 -16.02 -11.15
N SER A 138 -8.47 -15.47 -10.36
CA SER A 138 -8.58 -14.03 -10.22
C SER A 138 -9.06 -13.70 -8.82
N TYR A 139 -8.38 -12.75 -8.19
CA TYR A 139 -8.74 -12.30 -6.85
C TYR A 139 -8.84 -10.78 -6.82
N SER A 140 -10.01 -10.27 -6.49
CA SER A 140 -10.33 -8.85 -6.39
C SER A 140 -10.94 -8.56 -5.02
N GLY A 141 -10.31 -7.67 -4.26
CA GLY A 141 -10.77 -7.25 -2.94
C GLY A 141 -12.04 -6.39 -3.02
N LEU A 142 -11.92 -5.07 -3.07
CA LEU A 142 -13.08 -4.17 -3.21
C LEU A 142 -13.45 -3.93 -4.68
N GLY A 143 -12.85 -4.65 -5.60
CA GLY A 143 -12.79 -4.30 -7.02
C GLY A 143 -11.34 -4.20 -7.50
N TYR A 144 -11.18 -3.99 -8.80
CA TYR A 144 -9.89 -3.94 -9.47
C TYR A 144 -9.87 -2.90 -10.58
N LEU A 145 -8.67 -2.40 -10.86
CA LEU A 145 -8.34 -1.70 -12.09
C LEU A 145 -7.15 -2.43 -12.69
N ALA A 146 -7.40 -3.31 -13.65
CA ALA A 146 -6.41 -4.25 -14.14
C ALA A 146 -6.03 -3.99 -15.60
N VAL A 147 -4.74 -4.11 -15.89
CA VAL A 147 -4.24 -4.29 -17.25
C VAL A 147 -4.23 -5.78 -17.53
N VAL A 148 -4.98 -6.21 -18.54
CA VAL A 148 -5.12 -7.62 -18.91
C VAL A 148 -4.57 -7.86 -20.31
N LEU A 149 -3.65 -8.82 -20.37
CA LEU A 149 -3.07 -9.39 -21.58
C LEU A 149 -3.84 -10.66 -21.94
N GLN A 150 -4.80 -10.56 -22.84
CA GLN A 150 -5.58 -11.68 -23.37
C GLN A 150 -5.98 -11.34 -24.80
N ASP A 151 -5.34 -11.98 -25.77
CA ASP A 151 -5.49 -11.68 -27.22
C ASP A 151 -5.27 -10.19 -27.58
N GLY A 152 -4.45 -9.49 -26.77
CA GLY A 152 -4.20 -8.06 -26.85
C GLY A 152 -4.04 -7.43 -25.46
N ILE A 153 -3.74 -6.13 -25.42
CA ILE A 153 -3.71 -5.34 -24.18
C ILE A 153 -5.09 -4.71 -23.99
N SER A 154 -5.72 -4.97 -22.85
CA SER A 154 -6.98 -4.35 -22.46
C SER A 154 -6.91 -3.80 -21.05
N LEU A 155 -7.69 -2.77 -20.77
CA LEU A 155 -7.87 -2.25 -19.43
C LEU A 155 -9.28 -2.63 -18.95
N LYS A 156 -9.36 -3.31 -17.80
CA LYS A 156 -10.61 -3.73 -17.18
C LYS A 156 -10.75 -3.07 -15.83
N ALA A 157 -11.95 -2.61 -15.51
CA ALA A 157 -12.26 -2.02 -14.22
C ALA A 157 -13.60 -2.56 -13.73
N SER A 158 -13.62 -3.02 -12.48
CA SER A 158 -14.86 -3.32 -11.74
C SER A 158 -14.65 -2.79 -10.34
N LEU A 159 -15.46 -1.82 -9.92
CA LEU A 159 -15.39 -1.23 -8.59
C LEU A 159 -16.55 -1.75 -7.74
N PHE A 160 -16.29 -1.97 -6.46
CA PHE A 160 -17.24 -2.49 -5.48
C PHE A 160 -17.74 -3.91 -5.76
N ASP A 161 -16.88 -4.72 -6.39
CA ASP A 161 -17.19 -6.09 -6.81
C ASP A 161 -16.15 -7.09 -6.23
N PRO A 162 -16.31 -7.46 -4.95
CA PRO A 162 -15.46 -8.45 -4.31
C PRO A 162 -15.66 -9.83 -4.94
N SER A 163 -14.60 -10.36 -5.53
CA SER A 163 -14.65 -11.64 -6.23
C SER A 163 -13.37 -12.44 -6.03
N LEU A 164 -13.52 -13.75 -5.87
CA LEU A 164 -12.42 -14.70 -5.86
C LEU A 164 -12.84 -15.90 -6.69
N HIS A 165 -12.21 -16.04 -7.85
CA HIS A 165 -12.48 -17.11 -8.80
C HIS A 165 -11.27 -18.03 -8.87
N LEU A 166 -11.53 -19.32 -8.66
CA LEU A 166 -10.58 -20.40 -8.92
C LEU A 166 -11.30 -21.49 -9.71
N LEU A 167 -11.08 -21.52 -11.01
CA LEU A 167 -11.73 -22.46 -11.94
C LEU A 167 -10.70 -23.38 -12.56
N TRP A 168 -11.12 -24.62 -12.81
CA TRP A 168 -10.34 -25.67 -13.47
C TRP A 168 -11.16 -26.22 -14.63
N GLY A 169 -10.57 -26.36 -15.80
CA GLY A 169 -11.25 -26.93 -16.96
C GLY A 169 -10.54 -26.65 -18.27
N SER A 170 -10.77 -27.48 -19.29
CA SER A 170 -10.26 -27.26 -20.64
C SER A 170 -11.02 -26.12 -21.34
N HIS A 171 -10.31 -25.32 -22.15
CA HIS A 171 -10.82 -24.18 -22.95
C HIS A 171 -11.00 -22.84 -22.21
N LEU A 172 -10.35 -22.66 -21.07
CA LEU A 172 -10.15 -21.32 -20.51
C LEU A 172 -9.05 -20.68 -21.35
N GLY A 173 -9.21 -19.49 -21.94
CA GLY A 173 -8.18 -18.90 -22.81
C GLY A 173 -6.81 -18.69 -22.12
N PHE A 174 -5.84 -18.09 -22.80
CA PHE A 174 -4.59 -17.66 -22.15
C PHE A 174 -4.62 -16.17 -21.84
N GLY A 175 -4.28 -15.79 -20.61
CA GLY A 175 -4.11 -14.39 -20.28
C GLY A 175 -3.61 -14.11 -18.88
N VAL A 176 -3.08 -12.90 -18.70
CA VAL A 176 -2.55 -12.41 -17.42
C VAL A 176 -3.11 -11.03 -17.14
N GLY A 177 -3.57 -10.80 -15.92
CA GLY A 177 -4.00 -9.50 -15.42
C GLY A 177 -3.08 -9.00 -14.33
N LEU A 178 -2.79 -7.70 -14.34
CA LEU A 178 -2.10 -6.99 -13.26
C LEU A 178 -3.06 -5.95 -12.67
N ASP A 179 -3.45 -6.11 -11.41
CA ASP A 179 -4.31 -5.15 -10.71
C ASP A 179 -3.49 -3.96 -10.17
N LEU A 180 -3.77 -2.78 -10.71
CA LEU A 180 -3.11 -1.53 -10.37
C LEU A 180 -3.48 -1.04 -8.97
N VAL A 181 -4.68 -1.37 -8.48
CA VAL A 181 -5.11 -1.01 -7.11
C VAL A 181 -4.28 -1.78 -6.09
N SER A 182 -4.18 -3.09 -6.28
CA SER A 182 -3.32 -3.94 -5.45
C SER A 182 -1.85 -3.53 -5.54
N LEU A 183 -1.35 -3.19 -6.74
CA LEU A 183 0.02 -2.69 -6.92
C LEU A 183 0.28 -1.41 -6.11
N PHE A 184 -0.67 -0.46 -6.13
CA PHE A 184 -0.58 0.77 -5.34
C PHE A 184 -0.45 0.47 -3.85
N PHE A 185 -1.28 -0.44 -3.31
CA PHE A 185 -1.22 -0.79 -1.89
C PHE A 185 0.03 -1.60 -1.50
N VAL A 186 0.57 -2.43 -2.40
CA VAL A 186 1.88 -3.05 -2.21
C VAL A 186 2.98 -1.98 -2.11
N GLY A 187 2.94 -0.96 -2.97
CA GLY A 187 3.86 0.18 -2.92
C GLY A 187 3.76 0.96 -1.60
N LEU A 188 2.53 1.25 -1.17
CA LEU A 188 2.24 1.93 0.10
C LEU A 188 2.75 1.13 1.31
N LEU A 189 2.50 -0.18 1.36
CA LEU A 189 3.03 -1.03 2.42
C LEU A 189 4.56 -1.06 2.38
N SER A 190 5.15 -1.15 1.18
CA SER A 190 6.61 -1.20 1.03
C SER A 190 7.29 0.08 1.51
N SER A 191 6.68 1.26 1.30
CA SER A 191 7.21 2.52 1.83
C SER A 191 7.20 2.59 3.36
N CYS A 192 6.27 1.87 4.02
CA CYS A 192 6.15 1.84 5.48
C CYS A 192 7.05 0.77 6.15
N LYS A 193 7.78 -0.04 5.36
CA LYS A 193 8.56 -1.20 5.86
C LYS A 193 9.72 -0.81 6.78
N ASN A 194 10.30 0.36 6.56
CA ASN A 194 11.49 0.81 7.31
C ASN A 194 11.15 1.43 8.67
N GLU A 195 9.87 1.66 8.97
CA GLU A 195 9.43 2.30 10.21
C GLU A 195 9.15 1.27 11.31
N GLN A 196 10.20 0.60 11.78
CA GLN A 196 10.11 -0.45 12.80
C GLN A 196 9.44 0.03 14.10
N ASP A 197 9.46 1.33 14.38
CA ASP A 197 8.86 1.96 15.57
C ASP A 197 7.33 2.08 15.51
N THR A 198 6.74 2.01 14.31
CA THR A 198 5.27 2.06 14.16
C THR A 198 4.58 0.74 14.48
N TRP A 199 5.32 -0.37 14.54
CA TRP A 199 4.76 -1.72 14.66
C TRP A 199 5.00 -2.36 16.03
N LYS A 200 3.91 -2.58 16.77
CA LYS A 200 3.93 -3.36 18.01
C LYS A 200 4.27 -4.82 17.69
N LYS A 201 5.09 -5.44 18.54
CA LYS A 201 5.44 -6.87 18.47
C LYS A 201 4.18 -7.74 18.44
#